data_AF-A0A1G4SHI2-F1
#
_entry.id   AF-A0A1G4SHI2-F1
#
_cell.length_a   1.000
_cell.length_b   1.000
_cell.length_c   1.000
_cell.angle_alpha   90.00
_cell.angle_beta   90.00
_cell.angle_gamma   90.00
#
_symmetry.space_group_name_H-M   'P 1'
#
loop_
_entity.id
_entity.type
_entity.pdbx_description
1 polymer ?
#
loop_
_entity_poly.entity_id
_entity_poly.type
_entity_poly.pdbx_seq_one_letter_code
_entity_poly.pdbx_strand_id
1 'polypeptide(L)'
;MNELILRDTGDYKKYEELLLKRDQLYKEACSIQCSYLKEFGALLLEDYELKVECIRIKKKIAYCQAAIAHGNLLDVEAMERTVAAAMAAYETEIKRMISDKAAADKASVSPSYKVERAKRIYRRLAKILHPDLCAAVTENEELRALWERIVIAYHANDDVELENLEVLVRLKMKELGDLTDGAFTVIGNIEERIAAIEAEINDIVTTEPYVYIGLMSSEARIAEKKAELQKEIDEYKKYCAELSEVLRQMIDEGGGDLTWVQV
;
A
#
# COMPACT_ATOMS: atom_id res chain seq x y z
N MET A 1 -27.83 -42.18 -7.24
CA MET A 1 -27.78 -40.77 -7.67
C MET A 1 -28.62 -39.96 -6.69
N ASN A 2 -28.04 -39.64 -5.51
CA ASN A 2 -28.48 -38.64 -4.53
C ASN A 2 -27.64 -38.78 -3.25
N GLU A 3 -26.33 -38.58 -3.39
CA GLU A 3 -25.41 -38.44 -2.26
C GLU A 3 -24.51 -37.23 -2.54
N LEU A 4 -25.09 -36.04 -2.58
CA LEU A 4 -24.30 -34.80 -2.63
C LEU A 4 -25.04 -33.60 -2.03
N ILE A 5 -25.94 -33.86 -1.09
CA ILE A 5 -26.71 -32.83 -0.41
C ILE A 5 -26.54 -33.12 1.08
N LEU A 6 -25.94 -32.18 1.83
CA LEU A 6 -25.75 -32.18 3.29
C LEU A 6 -24.47 -32.82 3.87
N ARG A 7 -23.28 -32.58 3.29
CA ARG A 7 -22.04 -32.81 4.05
C ARG A 7 -21.31 -31.57 4.56
N ASP A 8 -21.74 -30.34 4.27
CA ASP A 8 -20.87 -29.22 4.63
C ASP A 8 -21.47 -27.82 4.80
N THR A 9 -22.54 -27.67 5.60
CA THR A 9 -22.94 -26.30 6.03
C THR A 9 -21.88 -25.62 6.92
N GLY A 10 -20.94 -26.40 7.47
CA GLY A 10 -19.85 -25.91 8.32
C GLY A 10 -18.77 -25.18 7.54
N ASP A 11 -18.20 -25.80 6.50
CA ASP A 11 -17.06 -25.23 5.80
C ASP A 11 -17.47 -24.07 4.88
N TYR A 12 -18.68 -24.09 4.32
CA TYR A 12 -19.21 -22.92 3.60
C TYR A 12 -19.35 -21.70 4.52
N LYS A 13 -19.88 -21.91 5.73
CA LYS A 13 -19.99 -20.85 6.72
C LYS A 13 -18.61 -20.37 7.17
N LYS A 14 -17.67 -21.30 7.39
CA LYS A 14 -16.27 -20.98 7.71
C LYS A 14 -15.63 -20.14 6.60
N TYR A 15 -15.80 -20.54 5.34
CA TYR A 15 -15.28 -19.82 4.18
C TYR A 15 -15.86 -18.42 4.07
N GLU A 16 -17.18 -18.26 4.24
CA GLU A 16 -17.84 -16.96 4.28
C GLU A 16 -17.27 -16.06 5.41
N GLU A 17 -17.10 -16.61 6.61
CA GLU A 17 -16.53 -15.89 7.74
C GLU A 17 -15.07 -15.45 7.50
N LEU A 18 -14.27 -16.32 6.86
CA LEU A 18 -12.89 -16.03 6.48
C LEU A 18 -12.80 -14.95 5.39
N LEU A 19 -13.65 -15.00 4.35
CA LEU A 19 -13.74 -13.96 3.33
C LEU A 19 -14.00 -12.59 3.95
N LEU A 20 -15.03 -12.49 4.78
CA LEU A 20 -15.39 -11.25 5.46
C LEU A 20 -14.28 -10.77 6.41
N LYS A 21 -13.54 -11.70 7.02
CA LYS A 21 -12.39 -11.37 7.88
C LYS A 21 -11.25 -10.80 7.04
N ARG A 22 -10.90 -11.43 5.91
CA ARG A 22 -9.87 -10.95 5.00
C ARG A 22 -10.17 -9.52 4.52
N ASP A 23 -11.38 -9.25 4.05
CA ASP A 23 -11.76 -7.93 3.53
C ASP A 23 -11.70 -6.85 4.61
N GLN A 24 -12.11 -7.19 5.84
CA GLN A 24 -11.96 -6.33 7.00
C GLN A 24 -10.48 -6.07 7.34
N LEU A 25 -9.62 -7.09 7.29
CA LEU A 25 -8.19 -6.95 7.55
C LEU A 25 -7.49 -6.08 6.50
N TYR A 26 -7.84 -6.19 5.22
CA TYR A 26 -7.31 -5.28 4.18
C TYR A 26 -7.68 -3.82 4.46
N LYS A 27 -8.93 -3.57 4.85
CA LYS A 27 -9.38 -2.24 5.24
C LYS A 27 -8.64 -1.71 6.47
N GLU A 28 -8.45 -2.55 7.48
CA GLU A 28 -7.67 -2.21 8.68
C GLU A 28 -6.20 -1.91 8.33
N ALA A 29 -5.58 -2.73 7.48
CA ALA A 29 -4.22 -2.54 6.99
C ALA A 29 -4.05 -1.16 6.33
N CYS A 30 -4.99 -0.76 5.46
CA CYS A 30 -5.00 0.58 4.87
C CYS A 30 -5.10 1.71 5.92
N SER A 31 -5.95 1.53 6.94
CA SER A 31 -6.05 2.50 8.04
C SER A 31 -4.76 2.57 8.87
N ILE A 32 -4.10 1.43 9.11
CA ILE A 32 -2.83 1.36 9.83
C ILE A 32 -1.74 2.07 9.02
N GLN A 33 -1.68 1.83 7.71
CA GLN A 33 -0.73 2.51 6.81
C GLN A 33 -0.92 4.02 6.82
N CYS A 34 -2.17 4.50 6.75
CA CYS A 34 -2.46 5.93 6.84
C CYS A 34 -1.94 6.53 8.15
N SER A 35 -2.20 5.87 9.29
CA SER A 35 -1.73 6.32 10.59
C SER A 35 -0.20 6.31 10.69
N TYR A 36 0.44 5.27 10.17
CA TYR A 36 1.90 5.13 10.12
C TYR A 36 2.54 6.26 9.30
N LEU A 37 2.00 6.56 8.12
CA LEU A 37 2.51 7.65 7.26
C LEU A 37 2.26 9.04 7.84
N LYS A 38 1.16 9.24 8.59
CA LYS A 38 0.95 10.48 9.35
C LYS A 38 2.02 10.66 10.42
N GLU A 39 2.36 9.58 11.13
CA GLU A 39 3.24 9.62 12.29
C GLU A 39 4.72 9.68 11.92
N PHE A 40 5.14 8.93 10.89
CA PHE A 40 6.54 8.76 10.50
C PHE A 40 6.87 9.24 9.09
N GLY A 41 5.87 9.52 8.24
CA GLY A 41 6.11 9.74 6.81
C GLY A 41 7.05 10.90 6.48
N ALA A 42 7.08 11.95 7.31
CA ALA A 42 8.04 13.04 7.13
C ALA A 42 9.49 12.58 7.38
N LEU A 43 9.72 11.84 8.48
CA LEU A 43 11.05 11.32 8.82
C LEU A 43 11.50 10.24 7.83
N LEU A 44 10.60 9.35 7.41
CA LEU A 44 10.90 8.33 6.40
C LEU A 44 11.27 8.94 5.06
N LEU A 45 10.59 10.02 4.66
CA LEU A 45 10.90 10.73 3.43
C LEU A 45 12.27 11.41 3.53
N GLU A 46 12.55 12.15 4.62
CA GLU A 46 13.84 12.83 4.83
C GLU A 46 15.01 11.83 4.85
N ASP A 47 14.86 10.72 5.59
CA ASP A 47 15.84 9.63 5.64
C ASP A 47 16.12 9.05 4.24
N TYR A 48 15.05 8.76 3.47
CA TYR A 48 15.19 8.22 2.13
C TYR A 48 15.83 9.22 1.15
N GLU A 49 15.45 10.50 1.21
CA GLU A 49 16.03 11.56 0.38
C GLU A 49 17.54 11.70 0.63
N LEU A 50 17.98 11.65 1.89
CA LEU A 50 19.40 11.69 2.25
C LEU A 50 20.15 10.45 1.75
N LYS A 51 19.58 9.25 1.89
CA LYS A 51 20.15 8.02 1.32
C LYS A 51 20.35 8.14 -0.19
N VAL A 52 19.34 8.65 -0.90
CA VAL A 52 19.37 8.87 -2.35
C VAL A 52 20.42 9.92 -2.73
N GLU A 53 20.56 11.00 -1.96
CA GLU A 53 21.59 12.02 -2.19
C GLU A 53 23.00 11.44 -2.02
N CYS A 54 23.24 10.70 -0.94
CA CYS A 54 24.52 10.03 -0.73
C CYS A 54 24.84 9.05 -1.88
N ILE A 55 23.86 8.32 -2.43
CA ILE A 55 24.04 7.49 -3.63
C ILE A 55 24.39 8.34 -4.85
N ARG A 56 23.69 9.47 -5.05
CA ARG A 56 23.93 10.41 -6.16
C ARG A 56 25.37 10.93 -6.12
N ILE A 57 25.84 11.41 -4.98
CA ILE A 57 27.21 11.91 -4.80
C ILE A 57 28.22 10.80 -5.06
N LYS A 58 28.00 9.58 -4.54
CA LYS A 58 28.90 8.44 -4.79
C LYS A 58 29.01 8.08 -6.27
N LYS A 59 27.92 8.18 -7.05
CA LYS A 59 27.98 7.97 -8.50
C LYS A 59 28.79 9.06 -9.20
N LYS A 60 28.67 10.33 -8.77
CA LYS A 60 29.50 11.44 -9.27
C LYS A 60 30.98 11.21 -8.96
N ILE A 61 31.31 10.80 -7.73
CA ILE A 61 32.67 10.44 -7.32
C ILE A 61 33.22 9.32 -8.22
N ALA A 62 32.45 8.26 -8.43
CA ALA A 62 32.87 7.13 -9.29
C ALA A 62 33.15 7.57 -10.74
N TYR A 63 32.35 8.50 -11.27
CA TYR A 63 32.59 9.09 -12.59
C TYR A 63 33.90 9.88 -12.62
N CYS A 64 34.14 10.75 -11.62
CA CYS A 64 35.37 11.53 -11.51
C CYS A 64 36.61 10.62 -11.42
N GLN A 65 36.56 9.59 -10.57
CA GLN A 65 37.63 8.62 -10.41
C GLN A 65 37.96 7.90 -11.72
N ALA A 66 36.94 7.52 -12.51
CA ALA A 66 37.15 6.91 -13.81
C ALA A 66 37.80 7.88 -14.81
N ALA A 67 37.35 9.14 -14.85
CA ALA A 67 37.95 10.16 -15.72
C ALA A 67 39.43 10.40 -15.39
N ILE A 68 39.76 10.55 -14.10
CA ILE A 68 41.14 10.71 -13.62
C ILE A 68 42.01 9.51 -14.00
N ALA A 69 41.52 8.28 -13.78
CA ALA A 69 42.27 7.06 -14.10
C ALA A 69 42.59 6.92 -15.60
N HIS A 70 41.74 7.49 -16.46
CA HIS A 70 41.95 7.51 -17.92
C HIS A 70 42.72 8.74 -18.42
N GLY A 71 43.08 9.69 -17.55
CA GLY A 71 43.74 10.93 -17.93
C GLY A 71 42.85 11.87 -18.76
N ASN A 72 41.53 11.70 -18.69
CA ASN A 72 40.57 12.51 -19.44
C ASN A 72 40.24 13.79 -18.66
N LEU A 73 39.94 14.87 -19.38
CA LEU A 73 39.31 16.05 -18.78
C LEU A 73 37.91 15.69 -18.27
N LEU A 74 37.55 16.25 -17.13
CA LEU A 74 36.24 16.01 -16.53
C LEU A 74 35.13 16.69 -17.34
N ASP A 75 34.26 15.88 -17.96
CA ASP A 75 33.02 16.35 -18.57
C ASP A 75 31.88 16.32 -17.54
N VAL A 76 31.64 17.49 -16.93
CA VAL A 76 30.61 17.67 -15.89
C VAL A 76 29.20 17.44 -16.46
N GLU A 77 28.92 17.88 -17.69
CA GLU A 77 27.58 17.70 -18.29
C GLU A 77 27.29 16.23 -18.62
N ALA A 78 28.29 15.48 -19.09
CA ALA A 78 28.16 14.04 -19.30
C ALA A 78 28.02 13.28 -17.97
N MET A 79 28.72 13.72 -16.91
CA MET A 79 28.55 13.18 -15.56
C MET A 79 27.10 13.37 -15.08
N GLU A 80 26.58 14.60 -15.11
CA GLU A 80 25.22 14.89 -14.62
C GLU A 80 24.16 14.11 -15.39
N ARG A 81 24.28 13.99 -16.73
CA ARG A 81 23.35 13.17 -17.53
C ARG A 81 23.40 11.69 -17.16
N THR A 82 24.60 11.14 -16.99
CA THR A 82 24.80 9.73 -16.64
C THR A 82 24.24 9.44 -15.25
N VAL A 83 24.51 10.32 -14.29
CA VAL A 83 24.01 10.19 -12.91
C VAL A 83 22.50 10.35 -12.89
N ALA A 84 21.92 11.36 -13.54
CA ALA A 84 20.47 11.55 -13.61
C ALA A 84 19.75 10.32 -14.17
N ALA A 85 20.25 9.73 -15.26
CA ALA A 85 19.70 8.50 -15.81
C ALA A 85 19.73 7.33 -14.79
N ALA A 86 20.82 7.21 -14.03
CA ALA A 86 20.94 6.20 -12.98
C ALA A 86 20.08 6.48 -11.73
N MET A 87 19.63 7.72 -11.54
CA MET A 87 18.84 8.13 -10.36
C MET A 87 17.31 8.12 -10.61
N ALA A 88 16.84 7.94 -11.84
CA ALA A 88 15.43 8.08 -12.21
C ALA A 88 14.46 7.19 -11.39
N ALA A 89 14.84 5.96 -11.06
CA ALA A 89 14.03 5.07 -10.24
C ALA A 89 13.87 5.59 -8.80
N TYR A 90 14.93 6.15 -8.22
CA TYR A 90 14.89 6.74 -6.87
C TYR A 90 14.00 7.98 -6.83
N GLU A 91 14.05 8.82 -7.87
CA GLU A 91 13.20 10.01 -7.97
C GLU A 91 11.72 9.66 -8.15
N THR A 92 11.44 8.55 -8.84
CA THR A 92 10.07 8.02 -8.95
C THR A 92 9.56 7.55 -7.59
N GLU A 93 10.42 6.90 -6.81
CA GLU A 93 10.09 6.45 -5.45
C GLU A 93 9.85 7.63 -4.49
N ILE A 94 10.68 8.68 -4.53
CA ILE A 94 10.47 9.90 -3.73
C ILE A 94 9.10 10.51 -4.05
N LYS A 95 8.74 10.61 -5.34
CA LYS A 95 7.40 11.11 -5.75
C LYS A 95 6.26 10.24 -5.22
N ARG A 96 6.44 8.92 -5.21
CA ARG A 96 5.47 7.98 -4.61
C ARG A 96 5.29 8.24 -3.13
N MET A 97 6.39 8.31 -2.36
CA MET A 97 6.36 8.58 -0.92
C MET A 97 5.68 9.91 -0.58
N ILE A 98 5.97 10.98 -1.35
CA ILE A 98 5.30 12.29 -1.21
C ILE A 98 3.80 12.17 -1.46
N SER A 99 3.40 11.46 -2.52
CA SER A 99 1.99 11.25 -2.87
C SER A 99 1.26 10.45 -1.78
N ASP A 100 1.85 9.36 -1.30
CA ASP A 100 1.28 8.48 -0.29
C ASP A 100 1.11 9.23 1.04
N LYS A 101 2.12 10.01 1.44
CA LYS A 101 2.02 10.88 2.62
C LYS A 101 0.91 11.93 2.45
N ALA A 102 0.84 12.60 1.30
CA ALA A 102 -0.18 13.61 1.05
C ALA A 102 -1.60 13.01 1.06
N ALA A 103 -1.76 11.78 0.57
CA ALA A 103 -3.01 11.05 0.65
C ALA A 103 -3.36 10.70 2.10
N ALA A 104 -2.39 10.22 2.88
CA ALA A 104 -2.57 9.94 4.30
C ALA A 104 -2.98 11.18 5.08
N ASP A 105 -2.30 12.32 4.89
CA ASP A 105 -2.61 13.59 5.58
C ASP A 105 -4.03 14.08 5.28
N LYS A 106 -4.55 13.84 4.07
CA LYS A 106 -5.93 14.16 3.67
C LYS A 106 -6.97 13.16 4.18
N ALA A 107 -6.56 11.94 4.56
CA ALA A 107 -7.48 10.91 5.01
C ALA A 107 -8.12 11.31 6.35
N SER A 108 -9.45 11.37 6.39
CA SER A 108 -10.20 11.67 7.61
C SER A 108 -10.48 10.41 8.42
N VAL A 109 -10.53 10.54 9.74
CA VAL A 109 -10.95 9.45 10.62
C VAL A 109 -12.47 9.41 10.65
N SER A 110 -13.05 8.32 10.17
CA SER A 110 -14.50 8.12 10.26
C SER A 110 -14.90 7.83 11.71
N PRO A 111 -16.01 8.41 12.20
CA PRO A 111 -16.55 8.07 13.52
C PRO A 111 -16.84 6.58 13.65
N SER A 112 -16.63 6.00 14.84
CA SER A 112 -16.80 4.56 15.08
C SER A 112 -18.19 4.05 14.69
N TYR A 113 -19.25 4.83 14.95
CA TYR A 113 -20.61 4.44 14.57
C TYR A 113 -20.80 4.26 13.05
N LYS A 114 -20.10 5.06 12.23
CA LYS A 114 -20.13 4.94 10.77
C LYS A 114 -19.40 3.68 10.32
N VAL A 115 -18.22 3.43 10.89
CA VAL A 115 -17.41 2.22 10.61
C VAL A 115 -18.23 0.96 10.90
N GLU A 116 -18.88 0.90 12.06
CA GLU A 116 -19.72 -0.23 12.45
C GLU A 116 -20.98 -0.38 11.59
N ARG A 117 -21.60 0.73 11.18
CA ARG A 117 -22.75 0.70 10.26
C ARG A 117 -22.33 0.20 8.88
N ALA A 118 -21.26 0.75 8.30
CA ALA A 118 -20.71 0.33 7.02
C ALA A 118 -20.35 -1.16 7.03
N LYS A 119 -19.70 -1.65 8.09
CA LYS A 119 -19.37 -3.07 8.28
C LYS A 119 -20.60 -3.96 8.27
N ARG A 120 -21.68 -3.56 8.97
CA ARG A 120 -22.94 -4.33 9.00
C ARG A 120 -23.61 -4.40 7.63
N ILE A 121 -23.63 -3.31 6.88
CA ILE A 121 -24.23 -3.28 5.54
C ILE A 121 -23.39 -4.10 4.57
N TYR A 122 -22.07 -3.87 4.55
CA TYR A 122 -21.13 -4.61 3.71
C TYR A 122 -21.27 -6.12 3.87
N ARG A 123 -21.32 -6.63 5.11
CA ARG A 123 -21.54 -8.06 5.38
C ARG A 123 -22.81 -8.62 4.74
N ARG A 124 -23.90 -7.86 4.73
CA ARG A 124 -25.15 -8.29 4.07
C ARG A 124 -24.99 -8.32 2.55
N LEU A 125 -24.30 -7.33 1.98
CA LEU A 125 -24.10 -7.22 0.54
C LEU A 125 -23.11 -8.25 0.01
N ALA A 126 -22.01 -8.50 0.73
CA ALA A 126 -21.02 -9.51 0.38
C ALA A 126 -21.63 -10.93 0.33
N LYS A 127 -22.55 -11.26 1.24
CA LYS A 127 -23.29 -12.54 1.18
C LYS A 127 -24.09 -12.73 -0.12
N ILE A 128 -24.46 -11.63 -0.80
CA ILE A 128 -25.30 -11.65 -2.00
C ILE A 128 -24.43 -11.55 -3.27
N LEU A 129 -23.44 -10.65 -3.26
CA LEU A 129 -22.70 -10.23 -4.46
C LEU A 129 -21.18 -10.43 -4.37
N HIS A 130 -20.64 -11.08 -3.35
CA HIS A 130 -19.20 -11.37 -3.35
C HIS A 130 -18.89 -12.34 -4.51
N PRO A 131 -17.93 -12.04 -5.42
CA PRO A 131 -17.62 -12.87 -6.58
C PRO A 131 -17.31 -14.33 -6.24
N ASP A 132 -16.61 -14.57 -5.12
CA ASP A 132 -16.28 -15.92 -4.67
C ASP A 132 -17.49 -16.74 -4.15
N LEU A 133 -18.60 -16.06 -3.80
CA LEU A 133 -19.83 -16.69 -3.32
C LEU A 133 -20.92 -16.75 -4.41
N CYS A 134 -20.88 -15.85 -5.39
CA CYS A 134 -21.90 -15.69 -6.42
C CYS A 134 -21.25 -15.57 -7.81
N ALA A 135 -21.17 -16.69 -8.53
CA ALA A 135 -20.57 -16.75 -9.87
C ALA A 135 -21.29 -15.85 -10.89
N ALA A 136 -22.60 -15.59 -10.69
CA ALA A 136 -23.38 -14.70 -11.55
C ALA A 136 -22.84 -13.26 -11.57
N VAL A 137 -22.09 -12.84 -10.53
CA VAL A 137 -21.41 -11.53 -10.50
C VAL A 137 -20.29 -11.47 -11.53
N THR A 138 -19.58 -12.57 -11.74
CA THR A 138 -18.50 -12.65 -12.73
C THR A 138 -19.04 -12.64 -14.17
N GLU A 139 -20.26 -13.10 -14.37
CA GLU A 139 -20.91 -13.21 -15.69
C GLU A 139 -21.81 -12.01 -16.02
N ASN A 140 -22.17 -11.18 -15.04
CA ASN A 140 -23.07 -10.03 -15.21
C ASN A 140 -22.36 -8.71 -14.89
N GLU A 141 -22.14 -7.90 -15.94
CA GLU A 141 -21.47 -6.61 -15.87
C GLU A 141 -22.11 -5.64 -14.85
N GLU A 142 -23.44 -5.61 -14.76
CA GLU A 142 -24.13 -4.72 -13.83
C GLU A 142 -23.93 -5.15 -12.38
N LEU A 143 -23.92 -6.46 -12.10
CA LEU A 143 -23.62 -6.98 -10.76
C LEU A 143 -22.17 -6.74 -10.38
N ARG A 144 -21.24 -6.87 -11.32
CA ARG A 144 -19.82 -6.53 -11.12
C ARG A 144 -19.66 -5.05 -10.80
N ALA A 145 -20.28 -4.17 -11.57
CA ALA A 145 -20.23 -2.73 -11.33
C ALA A 145 -20.84 -2.34 -9.96
N LEU A 146 -21.93 -3.00 -9.54
CA LEU A 146 -22.49 -2.83 -8.20
C LEU A 146 -21.51 -3.31 -7.12
N TRP A 147 -20.87 -4.47 -7.31
CA TRP A 147 -19.88 -5.00 -6.37
C TRP A 147 -18.68 -4.06 -6.21
N GLU A 148 -18.13 -3.55 -7.31
CA GLU A 148 -17.02 -2.58 -7.28
C GLU A 148 -17.38 -1.33 -6.47
N ARG A 149 -18.60 -0.79 -6.67
CA ARG A 149 -19.11 0.34 -5.89
C ARG A 149 -19.26 0.02 -4.40
N ILE A 150 -19.69 -1.20 -4.06
CA ILE A 150 -19.81 -1.66 -2.67
C ILE A 150 -18.45 -1.71 -1.99
N VAL A 151 -17.43 -2.25 -2.67
CA VAL A 151 -16.06 -2.30 -2.15
C VAL A 151 -15.53 -0.89 -1.90
N ILE A 152 -15.69 0.02 -2.86
CA ILE A 152 -15.26 1.43 -2.73
C ILE A 152 -15.95 2.10 -1.54
N ALA A 153 -17.29 2.01 -1.44
CA ALA A 153 -18.06 2.61 -0.37
C ALA A 153 -17.70 2.03 1.01
N TYR A 154 -17.44 0.71 1.08
CA TYR A 154 -16.99 0.06 2.30
C TYR A 154 -15.61 0.53 2.75
N HIS A 155 -14.66 0.68 1.83
CA HIS A 155 -13.32 1.19 2.13
C HIS A 155 -13.37 2.65 2.59
N ALA A 156 -14.26 3.46 2.02
CA ALA A 156 -14.47 4.86 2.39
C ALA A 156 -15.29 5.07 3.68
N ASN A 157 -15.81 4.01 4.30
CA ASN A 157 -16.81 4.10 5.38
C ASN A 157 -18.04 4.94 5.00
N ASP A 158 -18.43 4.94 3.72
CA ASP A 158 -19.60 5.64 3.24
C ASP A 158 -20.86 4.82 3.53
N ASP A 159 -21.34 4.96 4.77
CA ASP A 159 -22.51 4.25 5.27
C ASP A 159 -23.79 4.61 4.53
N VAL A 160 -23.87 5.81 3.94
CA VAL A 160 -25.04 6.27 3.19
C VAL A 160 -25.05 5.65 1.79
N GLU A 161 -23.92 5.68 1.09
CA GLU A 161 -23.82 5.05 -0.23
C GLU A 161 -24.01 3.53 -0.15
N LEU A 162 -23.51 2.88 0.89
CA LEU A 162 -23.78 1.46 1.14
C LEU A 162 -25.27 1.15 1.30
N GLU A 163 -26.05 2.04 1.93
CA GLU A 163 -27.51 1.86 2.04
C GLU A 163 -28.22 2.06 0.69
N ASN A 164 -27.80 3.04 -0.09
CA ASN A 164 -28.32 3.24 -1.44
C ASN A 164 -28.04 2.02 -2.32
N LEU A 165 -26.81 1.50 -2.26
CA LEU A 165 -26.40 0.29 -2.96
C LEU A 165 -27.20 -0.92 -2.50
N GLU A 166 -27.50 -1.07 -1.21
CA GLU A 166 -28.35 -2.18 -0.73
C GLU A 166 -29.74 -2.17 -1.37
N VAL A 167 -30.33 -1.00 -1.61
CA VAL A 167 -31.61 -0.88 -2.34
C VAL A 167 -31.44 -1.31 -3.80
N LEU A 168 -30.39 -0.82 -4.49
CA LEU A 168 -30.13 -1.16 -5.89
C LEU A 168 -29.89 -2.66 -6.09
N VAL A 169 -29.12 -3.28 -5.21
CA VAL A 169 -28.89 -4.73 -5.22
C VAL A 169 -30.20 -5.49 -5.08
N ARG A 170 -31.06 -5.12 -4.12
CA ARG A 170 -32.36 -5.78 -3.93
C ARG A 170 -33.27 -5.65 -5.15
N LEU A 171 -33.32 -4.48 -5.77
CA LEU A 171 -34.08 -4.26 -7.01
C LEU A 171 -33.56 -5.16 -8.13
N LYS A 172 -32.24 -5.21 -8.32
CA LYS A 172 -31.62 -6.04 -9.36
C LYS A 172 -31.84 -7.54 -9.13
N MET A 173 -31.71 -8.01 -7.89
CA MET A 173 -32.00 -9.41 -7.55
C MET A 173 -33.46 -9.78 -7.86
N LYS A 174 -34.40 -8.86 -7.63
CA LYS A 174 -35.82 -9.05 -7.96
C LYS A 174 -36.06 -9.11 -9.48
N GLU A 175 -35.41 -8.24 -10.26
CA GLU A 175 -35.47 -8.26 -11.73
C GLU A 175 -34.96 -9.57 -12.32
N LEU A 176 -33.89 -10.11 -11.74
CA LEU A 176 -33.26 -11.37 -12.17
C LEU A 176 -34.03 -12.62 -11.67
N GLY A 177 -35.16 -12.44 -11.00
CA GLY A 177 -36.03 -13.54 -10.58
C GLY A 177 -35.62 -14.22 -9.27
N ASP A 178 -35.12 -13.45 -8.29
CA ASP A 178 -34.72 -13.93 -6.96
C ASP A 178 -33.78 -15.15 -7.07
N LEU A 179 -32.56 -14.91 -7.56
CA LEU A 179 -31.44 -15.86 -7.56
C LEU A 179 -31.06 -16.37 -6.13
N THR A 180 -31.78 -15.91 -5.11
CA THR A 180 -31.60 -16.19 -3.69
C THR A 180 -31.72 -17.68 -3.32
N ASP A 181 -32.43 -18.48 -4.13
CA ASP A 181 -32.62 -19.92 -3.84
C ASP A 181 -31.79 -20.87 -4.74
N GLY A 182 -30.93 -20.35 -5.64
CA GLY A 182 -30.21 -21.20 -6.61
C GLY A 182 -28.88 -20.69 -7.18
N ALA A 183 -28.42 -19.48 -6.83
CA ALA A 183 -27.16 -18.93 -7.36
C ALA A 183 -25.95 -19.01 -6.42
N PHE A 184 -26.11 -19.60 -5.22
CA PHE A 184 -24.97 -20.10 -4.47
C PHE A 184 -24.46 -21.33 -5.21
N THR A 185 -23.48 -21.13 -6.08
CA THR A 185 -22.79 -22.26 -6.70
C THR A 185 -22.20 -23.13 -5.61
N VAL A 186 -22.31 -24.46 -5.76
CA VAL A 186 -21.48 -25.39 -4.99
C VAL A 186 -20.04 -24.95 -5.20
N ILE A 187 -19.43 -24.42 -4.16
CA ILE A 187 -18.05 -23.99 -4.15
C ILE A 187 -17.23 -25.28 -4.23
N GLY A 188 -16.80 -25.63 -5.44
CA GLY A 188 -15.87 -26.72 -5.65
C GLY A 188 -14.56 -26.45 -4.90
N ASN A 189 -13.96 -27.51 -4.34
CA ASN A 189 -12.72 -27.46 -3.58
C ASN A 189 -12.75 -26.45 -2.41
N ILE A 190 -13.84 -26.44 -1.63
CA ILE A 190 -14.02 -25.54 -0.49
C ILE A 190 -12.84 -25.62 0.50
N GLU A 191 -12.29 -26.81 0.74
CA GLU A 191 -11.12 -27.01 1.61
C GLU A 191 -9.87 -26.28 1.08
N GLU A 192 -9.59 -26.37 -0.22
CA GLU A 192 -8.45 -25.66 -0.85
C GLU A 192 -8.63 -24.14 -0.78
N ARG A 193 -9.86 -23.67 -1.00
CA ARG A 193 -10.17 -22.24 -0.91
C ARG A 193 -10.09 -21.71 0.52
N ILE A 194 -10.52 -22.49 1.51
CA ILE A 194 -10.35 -22.16 2.93
C ILE A 194 -8.86 -22.05 3.25
N ALA A 195 -8.05 -23.03 2.83
CA ALA A 195 -6.61 -23.01 3.06
C ALA A 195 -5.94 -21.80 2.39
N ALA A 196 -6.36 -21.43 1.17
CA ALA A 196 -5.87 -20.25 0.48
C ALA A 196 -6.19 -18.95 1.24
N ILE A 197 -7.44 -18.77 1.68
CA ILE A 197 -7.82 -17.57 2.43
C ILE A 197 -7.16 -17.54 3.81
N GLU A 198 -7.00 -18.67 4.49
CA GLU A 198 -6.26 -18.73 5.75
C GLU A 198 -4.80 -18.31 5.55
N ALA A 199 -4.17 -18.72 4.44
CA ALA A 199 -2.83 -18.26 4.07
C ALA A 199 -2.79 -16.76 3.75
N GLU A 200 -3.75 -16.23 2.99
CA GLU A 200 -3.88 -14.79 2.71
C GLU A 200 -4.06 -13.98 3.99
N ILE A 201 -4.95 -14.42 4.89
CA ILE A 201 -5.16 -13.77 6.20
C ILE A 201 -3.86 -13.78 7.01
N ASN A 202 -3.14 -14.91 7.02
CA ASN A 202 -1.88 -15.00 7.71
C ASN A 202 -0.84 -14.06 7.11
N ASP A 203 -0.75 -13.98 5.78
CA ASP A 203 0.11 -13.01 5.10
C ASP A 203 -0.23 -11.58 5.52
N ILE A 204 -1.50 -11.16 5.42
CA ILE A 204 -1.94 -9.81 5.78
C ILE A 204 -1.52 -9.45 7.22
N VAL A 205 -1.73 -10.34 8.20
CA VAL A 205 -1.45 -10.02 9.61
C VAL A 205 0.05 -10.11 9.97
N THR A 206 0.86 -10.74 9.13
CA THR A 206 2.31 -10.92 9.36
C THR A 206 3.19 -10.04 8.47
N THR A 207 2.60 -9.30 7.53
CA THR A 207 3.30 -8.37 6.64
C THR A 207 2.90 -6.92 6.87
N GLU A 208 3.64 -6.01 6.24
CA GLU A 208 3.30 -4.60 6.19
C GLU A 208 2.03 -4.38 5.34
N PRO A 209 1.14 -3.46 5.75
CA PRO A 209 1.28 -2.53 6.86
C PRO A 209 0.74 -3.05 8.20
N TYR A 210 0.12 -4.24 8.27
CA TYR A 210 -0.61 -4.68 9.46
C TYR A 210 0.28 -4.84 10.70
N VAL A 211 1.51 -5.31 10.52
CA VAL A 211 2.49 -5.46 11.62
C VAL A 211 2.79 -4.15 12.37
N TYR A 212 2.56 -3.00 11.74
CA TYR A 212 2.74 -1.70 12.38
C TYR A 212 1.74 -1.45 13.52
N ILE A 213 0.66 -2.22 13.64
CA ILE A 213 -0.31 -2.08 14.74
C ILE A 213 0.38 -2.16 16.12
N GLY A 214 1.38 -3.04 16.28
CA GLY A 214 2.11 -3.20 17.54
C GLY A 214 3.03 -2.02 17.86
N LEU A 215 3.55 -1.34 16.83
CA LEU A 215 4.31 -0.09 16.98
C LEU A 215 3.37 1.07 17.32
N MET A 216 2.24 1.16 16.62
CA MET A 216 1.27 2.25 16.74
C MET A 216 0.43 2.22 18.01
N SER A 217 0.49 1.13 18.78
CA SER A 217 -0.26 0.97 20.02
C SER A 217 0.45 1.57 21.26
N SER A 218 1.65 2.13 21.13
CA SER A 218 2.43 2.64 22.28
C SER A 218 3.18 3.92 21.95
N GLU A 219 2.88 5.00 22.67
CA GLU A 219 3.59 6.27 22.55
C GLU A 219 5.09 6.13 22.79
N ALA A 220 5.50 5.26 23.73
CA ALA A 220 6.92 4.99 24.00
C ALA A 220 7.63 4.37 22.79
N ARG A 221 7.00 3.38 22.13
CA ARG A 221 7.56 2.76 20.92
C ARG A 221 7.58 3.72 19.73
N ILE A 222 6.56 4.58 19.61
CA ILE A 222 6.53 5.64 18.60
C ILE A 222 7.71 6.60 18.81
N ALA A 223 7.91 7.06 20.05
CA ALA A 223 9.01 7.97 20.38
C ALA A 223 10.38 7.32 20.13
N GLU A 224 10.55 6.05 20.51
CA GLU A 224 11.76 5.27 20.23
C GLU A 224 12.03 5.20 18.72
N LYS A 225 11.04 4.81 17.91
CA LYS A 225 11.19 4.72 16.46
C LYS A 225 11.51 6.08 15.81
N LYS A 226 10.90 7.17 16.29
CA LYS A 226 11.24 8.53 15.83
C LYS A 226 12.68 8.90 16.16
N ALA A 227 13.15 8.56 17.36
CA ALA A 227 14.53 8.81 17.76
C ALA A 227 15.54 7.99 16.93
N GLU A 228 15.22 6.72 16.62
CA GLU A 228 16.02 5.89 15.71
C GLU A 228 16.12 6.52 14.32
N LEU A 229 14.98 6.91 13.72
CA LEU A 229 14.96 7.55 12.41
C LEU A 229 15.72 8.88 12.42
N GLN A 230 15.56 9.69 13.46
CA GLN A 230 16.29 10.96 13.57
C GLN A 230 17.80 10.74 13.65
N LYS A 231 18.23 9.73 14.40
CA LYS A 231 19.65 9.36 14.48
C LYS A 231 20.19 8.93 13.11
N GLU A 232 19.44 8.11 12.38
CA GLU A 232 19.81 7.68 11.03
C GLU A 232 19.90 8.87 10.05
N ILE A 233 18.93 9.78 10.10
CA ILE A 233 18.94 11.05 9.35
C ILE A 233 20.21 11.85 9.64
N ASP A 234 20.58 12.01 10.92
CA ASP A 234 21.76 12.78 11.33
C ASP A 234 23.06 12.11 10.85
N GLU A 235 23.12 10.77 10.89
CA GLU A 235 24.23 9.98 10.35
C GLU A 235 24.37 10.18 8.83
N TYR A 236 23.28 10.13 8.06
CA TYR A 236 23.32 10.37 6.62
C TYR A 236 23.60 11.83 6.25
N LYS A 237 23.11 12.81 7.02
CA LYS A 237 23.49 14.23 6.83
C LYS A 237 25.01 14.41 6.91
N LYS A 238 25.63 13.83 7.95
CA LYS A 238 27.07 13.86 8.11
C LYS A 238 27.79 13.16 6.95
N TYR A 239 27.33 11.96 6.59
CA TYR A 239 27.96 11.19 5.51
C TYR A 239 27.85 11.89 4.14
N CYS A 240 26.70 12.47 3.82
CA CYS A 240 26.51 13.24 2.60
C CYS A 240 27.41 14.49 2.57
N ALA A 241 27.64 15.16 3.72
CA ALA A 241 28.58 16.27 3.80
C ALA A 241 30.04 15.83 3.55
N GLU A 242 30.47 14.72 4.15
CA GLU A 242 31.80 14.14 3.91
C GLU A 242 32.00 13.75 2.44
N LEU A 243 31.00 13.10 1.82
CA LEU A 243 31.03 12.74 0.40
C LEU A 243 31.07 13.98 -0.51
N SER A 244 30.33 15.03 -0.16
CA SER A 244 30.31 16.28 -0.93
C SER A 244 31.67 16.97 -0.92
N GLU A 245 32.38 16.92 0.20
CA GLU A 245 33.74 17.44 0.31
C GLU A 245 34.72 16.66 -0.58
N VAL A 246 34.66 15.33 -0.54
CA VAL A 246 35.47 14.46 -1.41
C VAL A 246 35.20 14.75 -2.89
N LEU A 247 33.93 14.87 -3.26
CA LEU A 247 33.54 15.18 -4.64
C LEU A 247 34.09 16.54 -5.08
N ARG A 248 33.99 17.57 -4.23
CA ARG A 248 34.51 18.91 -4.53
C ARG A 248 36.01 18.87 -4.81
N GLN A 249 36.78 18.23 -3.93
CA GLN A 249 38.23 18.09 -4.10
C GLN A 249 38.60 17.41 -5.43
N MET A 250 37.89 16.35 -5.82
CA MET A 250 38.15 15.67 -7.10
C MET A 250 37.85 16.54 -8.33
N ILE A 251 36.86 17.41 -8.22
CA ILE A 251 36.46 18.29 -9.32
C ILE A 251 37.47 19.43 -9.48
N ASP A 252 37.92 20.01 -8.37
CA ASP A 252 38.96 21.03 -8.33
C ASP A 252 40.28 20.49 -8.89
N GLU A 253 40.68 19.26 -8.50
CA GLU A 253 41.86 18.58 -9.04
C GLU A 253 41.72 18.19 -10.52
N GLY A 254 40.49 17.89 -10.96
CA GLY A 254 40.15 17.52 -12.34
C GLY A 254 39.98 18.69 -13.30
N GLY A 255 40.07 19.94 -12.81
CA GLY A 255 39.96 21.16 -13.62
C GLY A 255 38.53 21.53 -14.06
N GLY A 256 37.50 21.06 -13.36
CA GLY A 256 36.10 21.42 -13.61
C GLY A 256 35.62 22.55 -12.69
N ASP A 257 34.83 23.50 -13.21
CA ASP A 257 34.19 24.56 -12.42
C ASP A 257 32.71 24.18 -12.20
N LEU A 258 32.23 24.18 -10.95
CA LEU A 258 30.87 23.73 -10.59
C LEU A 258 30.13 24.81 -9.80
N THR A 259 29.18 25.46 -10.46
CA THR A 259 28.23 26.37 -9.82
C THR A 259 27.13 25.56 -9.12
N TRP A 260 27.20 25.48 -7.79
CA TRP A 260 26.14 24.87 -6.99
C TRP A 260 24.90 25.75 -6.99
N VAL A 261 23.75 25.19 -7.39
CA VAL A 261 22.44 25.76 -7.06
C VAL A 261 22.11 25.32 -5.64
N GLN A 262 22.01 26.28 -4.72
CA GLN A 262 21.57 26.03 -3.34
C GLN A 262 20.15 25.46 -3.37
N VAL A 263 19.96 24.33 -2.68
CA VAL A 263 18.64 23.78 -2.33
C VAL A 263 18.10 24.52 -1.11
#